data_AF-A0A1M2ZAR0-F1
#
_entry.id   AF-A0A1M2ZAR0-F1
#
_cell.length_a   1.000
_cell.length_b   1.000
_cell.length_c   1.000
_cell.angle_alpha   90.00
_cell.angle_beta   90.00
_cell.angle_gamma   90.00
#
_symmetry.space_group_name_H-M   'P 1'
#
loop_
_entity.id
_entity.type
_entity.pdbx_description
1 polymer ?
#
loop_
_entity_poly.entity_id
_entity_poly.type
_entity_poly.pdbx_seq_one_letter_code
_entity_poly.pdbx_strand_id
1 'polypeptide(L)'
;MPDIIDKTKPLEQQARQAFDFRNKFRTQARDAMLNRTGAENLFGTKLNMTWEQLVDKYSKRGFSGDTLYEEIIKASTRSNPLVNESLGVFPEGEKER
;
A
#
# COMPACT_ATOMS: atom_id res chain seq x y z
N MET A 1 -6.50 -7.37 1.21
CA MET A 1 -5.49 -8.32 0.72
C MET A 1 -5.62 -9.59 1.56
N PRO A 2 -5.62 -10.79 0.96
CA PRO A 2 -5.56 -12.02 1.75
C PRO A 2 -4.24 -12.08 2.53
N ASP A 3 -4.19 -12.95 3.53
CA ASP A 3 -3.24 -13.01 4.67
C ASP A 3 -1.77 -13.29 4.29
N ILE A 4 -1.16 -12.44 3.46
CA ILE A 4 0.23 -12.54 2.98
C ILE A 4 1.26 -12.00 3.99
N ILE A 5 0.80 -11.36 5.06
CA ILE A 5 1.67 -10.84 6.13
C ILE A 5 1.76 -11.91 7.21
N ASP A 6 2.98 -12.27 7.60
CA ASP A 6 3.23 -13.23 8.68
C ASP A 6 2.98 -12.60 10.05
N LYS A 7 1.77 -12.79 10.57
CA LYS A 7 1.30 -12.25 11.86
C LYS A 7 2.06 -12.78 13.08
N THR A 8 2.88 -13.83 12.94
CA THR A 8 3.68 -14.37 14.05
C THR A 8 4.94 -13.55 14.33
N LYS A 9 5.32 -12.67 13.40
CA LYS A 9 6.51 -11.83 13.52
C LYS A 9 6.25 -10.56 14.32
N PRO A 10 7.30 -9.86 14.80
CA PRO A 10 7.15 -8.53 15.38
C PRO A 10 6.47 -7.55 14.43
N LEU A 11 5.73 -6.57 14.96
CA LEU A 11 4.94 -5.61 14.18
C LEU A 11 5.77 -4.84 13.14
N GLU A 12 7.02 -4.49 13.45
CA GLU A 12 7.92 -3.85 12.49
C GLU A 12 8.16 -4.73 11.26
N GLN A 13 8.40 -6.02 11.46
CA GLN A 13 8.62 -6.97 10.36
C GLN A 13 7.34 -7.19 9.56
N GLN A 14 6.19 -7.25 10.22
CA GLN A 14 4.89 -7.29 9.55
C GLN A 14 4.65 -6.04 8.69
N ALA A 15 4.95 -4.86 9.22
CA ALA A 15 4.83 -3.59 8.52
C ALA A 15 5.77 -3.50 7.32
N ARG A 16 7.00 -4.01 7.46
CA ARG A 16 7.97 -4.10 6.38
C ARG A 16 7.49 -5.01 5.25
N GLN A 17 6.96 -6.19 5.59
CA GLN A 17 6.35 -7.10 4.61
C GLN A 17 5.19 -6.43 3.88
N ALA A 18 4.27 -5.79 4.60
CA ALA A 18 3.13 -5.10 4.02
C ALA A 18 3.55 -3.99 3.05
N PHE A 19 4.57 -3.22 3.43
CA PHE A 19 5.17 -2.17 2.61
C PHE A 19 5.80 -2.73 1.33
N ASP A 20 6.62 -3.78 1.45
CA ASP A 20 7.31 -4.40 0.32
C ASP A 20 6.30 -5.00 -0.67
N PHE A 21 5.26 -5.69 -0.17
CA PHE A 21 4.19 -6.22 -1.01
C PHE A 21 3.43 -5.12 -1.74
N ARG A 22 3.06 -4.04 -1.05
CA ARG A 22 2.38 -2.91 -1.70
C ARG A 22 3.22 -2.32 -2.83
N ASN A 23 4.50 -2.08 -2.59
CA ASN A 23 5.39 -1.52 -3.61
C ASN A 23 5.55 -2.48 -4.79
N LYS A 24 5.74 -3.78 -4.51
CA LYS A 24 5.81 -4.83 -5.53
C LYS A 24 4.55 -4.87 -6.39
N PHE A 25 3.36 -4.96 -5.78
CA PHE A 25 2.10 -5.03 -6.51
C PHE A 25 1.81 -3.75 -7.29
N ARG A 26 2.16 -2.58 -6.75
CA ARG A 26 2.00 -1.32 -7.49
C ARG A 26 2.90 -1.25 -8.72
N THR A 27 4.14 -1.70 -8.62
CA THR A 27 5.05 -1.78 -9.76
C THR A 27 4.52 -2.78 -10.79
N GLN A 28 4.16 -3.99 -10.38
CA GLN A 28 3.62 -5.02 -11.26
C GLN A 28 2.33 -4.57 -11.97
N ALA A 29 1.43 -3.89 -11.25
CA ALA A 29 0.20 -3.35 -11.85
C ALA A 29 0.52 -2.32 -12.94
N ARG A 30 1.49 -1.43 -12.72
CA ARG A 30 1.93 -0.45 -13.72
C ARG A 30 2.60 -1.11 -14.91
N ASP A 31 3.42 -2.11 -14.68
CA ASP A 31 4.07 -2.86 -15.76
C ASP A 31 3.04 -3.58 -16.64
N ALA A 32 1.96 -4.08 -16.04
CA ALA A 32 0.85 -4.72 -16.73
C ALA A 32 -0.13 -3.76 -17.42
N MET A 33 -0.02 -2.44 -17.22
CA MET A 33 -0.92 -1.47 -17.87
C MET A 33 -0.69 -1.46 -19.39
N LEU A 34 -1.78 -1.64 -20.15
CA LEU A 34 -1.78 -1.49 -21.61
C LEU A 34 -1.52 -0.03 -22.04
N ASN A 35 -2.05 0.94 -21.29
CA ASN A 35 -1.77 2.37 -21.50
C ASN A 35 -0.36 2.71 -20.98
N ARG A 36 0.64 2.64 -21.87
CA ARG A 36 2.05 2.88 -21.53
C ARG A 36 2.33 4.31 -21.11
N THR A 37 1.76 5.31 -21.79
CA THR A 37 1.91 6.73 -21.40
C THR A 37 1.38 6.98 -20.00
N GLY A 38 0.25 6.36 -19.64
CA GLY A 38 -0.29 6.40 -18.28
C GLY A 38 0.64 5.76 -17.26
N ALA A 39 1.21 4.59 -17.59
CA ALA A 39 2.16 3.89 -16.71
C ALA A 39 3.44 4.73 -16.47
N GLU A 40 4.02 5.29 -17.53
CA GLU A 40 5.22 6.14 -17.47
C GLU A 40 4.99 7.39 -16.62
N ASN A 41 3.85 8.07 -16.81
CA ASN A 41 3.48 9.20 -15.97
C ASN A 41 3.36 8.79 -14.48
N LEU A 42 2.81 7.62 -14.19
CA LEU A 42 2.73 7.11 -12.81
C LEU A 42 4.11 6.75 -12.24
N PHE A 43 5.04 6.25 -13.05
CA PHE A 43 6.43 6.04 -12.62
C PHE A 43 7.16 7.36 -12.35
N GLY A 44 6.94 8.39 -13.15
CA GLY A 44 7.57 9.70 -12.94
C GLY A 44 6.97 10.52 -11.79
N THR A 45 5.65 10.50 -11.61
CA THR A 45 4.95 11.42 -10.69
C THR A 45 4.52 10.78 -9.37
N LYS A 46 4.42 9.45 -9.31
CA LYS A 46 3.93 8.71 -8.13
C LYS A 46 4.93 7.63 -7.74
N LEU A 47 6.12 8.03 -7.32
CA LEU A 47 7.20 7.11 -6.93
C LEU A 47 6.83 6.22 -5.72
N ASN A 48 7.55 5.10 -5.58
CA ASN A 48 7.59 4.32 -4.34
C ASN A 48 8.37 5.10 -3.28
N MET A 49 7.76 5.29 -2.11
CA MET A 49 8.50 5.78 -0.94
C MET A 49 9.50 4.71 -0.52
N THR A 50 10.64 5.13 0.03
CA THR A 50 11.50 4.21 0.79
C THR A 50 10.86 3.87 2.14
N TRP A 51 11.39 2.84 2.81
CA TRP A 51 10.91 2.47 4.14
C TRP A 51 11.06 3.63 5.13
N GLU A 52 12.22 4.28 5.11
CA GLU A 52 12.58 5.40 5.99
C GLU A 52 11.67 6.60 5.74
N GLN A 53 11.37 6.91 4.48
CA GLN A 53 10.43 7.99 4.13
C GLN A 53 9.01 7.70 4.62
N LEU A 54 8.58 6.43 4.58
CA LEU A 54 7.27 6.04 5.07
C LEU A 54 7.21 6.14 6.60
N VAL A 55 8.22 5.62 7.28
CA VAL A 55 8.35 5.71 8.74
C VAL A 55 8.36 7.17 9.18
N ASP A 56 9.22 8.01 8.59
CA ASP A 56 9.29 9.45 8.89
C ASP A 56 7.94 10.14 8.68
N LYS A 57 7.23 9.84 7.60
CA LYS A 57 5.90 10.39 7.33
C LYS A 57 4.89 10.08 8.43
N TYR A 58 4.85 8.85 8.95
CA TYR A 58 3.92 8.48 10.00
C TYR A 58 4.39 8.94 11.38
N SER A 59 5.70 8.95 11.65
CA SER A 59 6.27 9.55 12.85
C SER A 59 5.92 11.05 12.95
N LYS A 60 6.02 11.79 11.84
CA LYS A 60 5.60 13.21 11.77
C LYS A 60 4.09 13.42 11.98
N ARG A 61 3.28 12.37 11.83
CA ARG A 61 1.84 12.38 12.14
C ARG A 61 1.55 12.04 13.60
N GLY A 62 2.58 11.81 14.42
CA GLY A 62 2.46 11.54 15.85
C GLY A 62 2.38 10.06 16.22
N PHE A 63 2.56 9.13 15.26
CA PHE A 63 2.60 7.70 15.56
C PHE A 63 4.00 7.26 16.00
N SER A 64 4.08 6.34 16.96
CA SER A 64 5.34 5.80 17.46
C SER A 64 5.17 4.38 18.02
N GLY A 65 6.27 3.66 18.20
CA GLY A 65 6.26 2.27 18.69
C GLY A 65 5.35 1.37 17.85
N ASP A 66 4.52 0.58 18.51
CA ASP A 66 3.61 -0.36 17.85
C ASP A 66 2.55 0.34 16.98
N THR A 67 2.01 1.47 17.45
CA THR A 67 0.97 2.22 16.71
C THR A 67 1.46 2.75 15.35
N LEU A 68 2.75 3.03 15.23
CA LEU A 68 3.38 3.38 13.97
C LEU A 68 3.32 2.23 12.97
N TYR A 69 3.70 1.03 13.41
CA TYR A 69 3.73 -0.15 12.56
C TYR A 69 2.33 -0.63 12.18
N GLU A 70 1.37 -0.59 13.11
CA GLU A 70 -0.04 -0.87 12.83
C GLU A 70 -0.62 0.06 11.76
N GLU A 71 -0.36 1.36 11.86
CA GLU A 71 -0.85 2.33 10.88
C GLU A 71 -0.16 2.13 9.51
N ILE A 72 1.13 1.77 9.48
CA ILE A 72 1.82 1.39 8.24
C ILE A 72 1.20 0.13 7.62
N ILE A 73 0.89 -0.91 8.41
CA ILE A 73 0.22 -2.14 7.93
C ILE A 73 -1.14 -1.79 7.33
N LYS A 74 -1.96 -1.03 8.06
CA LYS A 74 -3.30 -0.59 7.61
C LYS A 74 -3.21 0.22 6.32
N ALA A 75 -2.30 1.18 6.26
CA ALA A 75 -2.12 2.01 5.07
C ALA A 75 -1.56 1.23 3.88
N SER A 76 -0.75 0.19 4.14
CA SER A 76 -0.18 -0.64 3.09
C SER A 76 -1.21 -1.59 2.49
N THR A 77 -2.14 -2.06 3.33
CA THR A 77 -3.16 -3.06 2.97
C THR A 77 -4.47 -2.49 2.42
N ARG A 78 -4.74 -1.19 2.63
CA ARG A 78 -5.97 -0.56 2.12
C ARG A 78 -6.02 -0.47 0.59
N SER A 79 -7.21 -0.73 0.05
CA SER A 79 -7.62 -0.40 -1.32
C SER A 79 -7.78 1.12 -1.49
N ASN A 80 -7.84 1.59 -2.73
CA ASN A 80 -8.19 2.98 -3.02
C ASN A 80 -9.65 3.03 -3.49
N PRO A 81 -10.60 3.53 -2.67
CA PRO A 81 -12.02 3.46 -2.97
C PRO A 81 -12.38 4.24 -4.25
N LEU A 82 -11.79 5.41 -4.47
CA LEU A 82 -12.07 6.21 -5.67
C LEU A 82 -11.59 5.53 -6.95
N VAL A 83 -10.45 4.84 -6.89
CA VAL A 83 -9.94 4.08 -8.05
C VAL A 83 -10.81 2.86 -8.30
N ASN A 84 -11.17 2.14 -7.23
CA ASN A 84 -12.08 1.00 -7.29
C ASN A 84 -13.41 1.39 -7.95
N GLU A 85 -14.04 2.47 -7.51
CA GLU A 85 -15.28 3.00 -8.08
C GLU A 85 -15.11 3.37 -9.56
N SER A 86 -14.07 4.12 -9.91
CA SER A 86 -13.81 4.53 -11.31
C SER A 86 -13.58 3.35 -12.27
N LEU A 87 -13.16 2.19 -11.74
CA LEU A 87 -12.90 0.98 -12.52
C LEU A 87 -14.03 -0.06 -12.37
N GLY A 88 -15.07 0.21 -11.60
CA GLY A 88 -16.14 -0.75 -11.29
C GLY A 88 -15.67 -1.99 -10.53
N VAL A 89 -14.55 -1.89 -9.80
CA VAL A 89 -13.96 -3.00 -9.03
C VAL A 89 -14.44 -2.91 -7.59
N PHE A 90 -15.18 -3.91 -7.13
CA PHE A 90 -15.67 -3.99 -5.76
C PHE A 90 -15.03 -5.17 -5.04
N PRO A 91 -14.00 -4.93 -4.21
CA PRO A 91 -13.41 -5.98 -3.39
C PRO A 91 -14.47 -6.69 -2.56
N GLU A 92 -14.33 -8.00 -2.42
CA GLU A 92 -15.22 -8.81 -1.58
C GLU A 92 -15.25 -8.26 -0.14
N GLY A 93 -16.45 -7.98 0.38
CA GLY A 93 -16.66 -7.35 1.69
C GLY A 93 -16.83 -5.81 1.68
N GLU A 94 -16.68 -5.13 0.54
CA GLU A 94 -16.95 -3.67 0.42
C GLU A 94 -18.24 -3.33 -0.35
N LYS A 95 -19.07 -4.33 -0.70
CA LYS A 95 -20.29 -4.16 -1.50
C LYS A 95 -21.47 -3.46 -0.79
N GLU A 96 -21.32 -3.03 0.46
CA GLU A 96 -22.42 -2.48 1.28
C GLU A 96 -22.01 -1.24 2.08
N ARG A 97 -21.36 -0.25 1.46
CA ARG A 97 -21.17 1.06 2.07
C ARG A 97 -21.69 2.18 1.18
#